data_AF-A0A0N9WQ49-F1
#
_entry.id   AF-A0A0N9WQ49-F1
#
_cell.length_a   1.000
_cell.length_b   1.000
_cell.length_c   1.000
_cell.angle_alpha   90.00
_cell.angle_beta   90.00
_cell.angle_gamma   90.00
#
_symmetry.space_group_name_H-M   'P 1'
#
loop_
_entity.id
_entity.type
_entity.pdbx_description
1 polymer ?
#
loop_
_entity_poly.entity_id
_entity_poly.type
_entity_poly.pdbx_seq_one_letter_code
_entity_poly.pdbx_strand_id
1 'polypeptide(L)'
;MYEQYIQGITVDSFDIEDTSDWLGCPTELETCRHYLHLLENEVQELNLQLRTARENIFGLVQMYTDASAQRDEAMKNLRERSGQLATVRKQLYDLDISARAHKREADQLRGILGGLIDRPKTIV
;
A
#
# COMPACT_ATOMS: atom_id res chain seq x y z
N MET A 1 -15.25 -6.32 102.54
CA MET A 1 -16.13 -5.35 101.85
C MET A 1 -16.03 -5.67 100.38
N TYR A 2 -17.10 -6.23 99.83
CA TYR A 2 -17.13 -6.91 98.52
C TYR A 2 -16.84 -5.95 97.36
N GLU A 3 -15.88 -6.34 96.51
CA GLU A 3 -15.75 -5.87 95.14
C GLU A 3 -16.95 -6.34 94.31
N GLN A 4 -17.52 -5.51 93.45
CA GLN A 4 -18.23 -6.00 92.26
C GLN A 4 -18.43 -4.94 91.17
N TYR A 5 -17.54 -5.02 90.18
CA TYR A 5 -17.73 -4.94 88.73
C TYR A 5 -18.50 -3.78 88.09
N ILE A 6 -17.72 -3.00 87.34
CA ILE A 6 -18.14 -2.18 86.20
C ILE A 6 -19.16 -2.96 85.38
N GLN A 7 -20.38 -2.42 85.27
CA GLN A 7 -21.38 -2.89 84.32
C GLN A 7 -20.82 -2.72 82.92
N GLY A 8 -20.21 -3.78 82.39
CA GLY A 8 -19.89 -3.89 80.98
C GLY A 8 -21.19 -3.79 80.21
N ILE A 9 -21.26 -2.81 79.30
CA ILE A 9 -22.24 -2.75 78.23
C ILE A 9 -22.25 -4.14 77.58
N THR A 10 -23.33 -4.88 77.76
CA THR A 10 -23.62 -6.04 76.93
C THR A 10 -23.98 -5.47 75.56
N VAL A 11 -22.97 -5.25 74.73
CA VAL A 11 -23.17 -5.21 73.29
C VAL A 11 -23.72 -6.59 72.98
N ASP A 12 -25.03 -6.65 72.77
CA ASP A 12 -25.68 -7.82 72.19
C ASP A 12 -24.80 -8.21 71.00
N SER A 13 -24.15 -9.37 71.11
CA SER A 13 -23.33 -9.89 70.02
C SER A 13 -24.29 -9.95 68.85
N PHE A 14 -24.12 -9.06 67.87
CA PHE A 14 -24.89 -9.14 66.65
C PHE A 14 -24.73 -10.57 66.15
N ASP A 15 -25.79 -11.37 66.26
CA ASP A 15 -25.89 -12.66 65.59
C ASP A 15 -25.86 -12.32 64.11
N ILE A 16 -24.65 -12.23 63.56
CA ILE A 16 -24.45 -12.13 62.13
C ILE A 16 -24.99 -13.45 61.60
N GLU A 17 -26.07 -13.35 60.83
CA GLU A 17 -26.69 -14.49 60.15
C GLU A 17 -25.58 -15.27 59.43
N ASP A 18 -25.58 -16.61 59.52
CA ASP A 18 -24.60 -17.43 58.80
C ASP A 18 -24.93 -17.37 57.30
N THR A 19 -24.34 -16.36 56.66
CA THR A 19 -24.52 -16.06 55.24
C THR A 19 -23.64 -16.94 54.34
N SER A 20 -23.03 -18.01 54.87
CA SER A 20 -22.25 -18.95 54.07
C SER A 20 -23.06 -19.59 52.94
N ASP A 21 -24.39 -19.63 53.07
CA ASP A 21 -25.35 -20.07 52.04
C ASP A 21 -25.89 -18.95 51.13
N TRP A 22 -25.62 -17.66 51.41
CA TRP A 22 -26.20 -16.53 50.66
C TRP A 22 -25.60 -16.33 49.27
N LEU A 23 -24.40 -16.85 49.05
CA LEU A 23 -23.78 -16.87 47.73
C LEU A 23 -23.24 -18.28 47.55
N GLY A 24 -23.95 -19.08 46.76
CA GLY A 24 -23.41 -20.33 46.23
C GLY A 24 -22.18 -20.02 45.41
N CYS A 25 -21.03 -19.91 46.08
CA CYS A 25 -19.75 -19.73 45.43
C CYS A 25 -19.56 -20.92 44.48
N PRO A 26 -19.20 -20.68 43.21
CA PRO A 26 -18.95 -21.76 42.28
C PRO A 26 -17.99 -22.75 42.93
N THR A 27 -18.36 -24.02 42.92
CA THR A 27 -17.44 -25.06 43.36
C THR A 27 -16.19 -25.02 42.49
N GLU A 28 -15.05 -25.46 43.02
CA GLU A 28 -13.79 -25.49 42.25
C GLU A 28 -13.95 -26.25 40.93
N LEU A 29 -14.77 -27.30 40.91
CA LEU A 29 -15.10 -28.08 39.72
C LEU A 29 -15.89 -27.25 38.69
N GLU A 30 -16.86 -26.44 39.12
CA GLU A 30 -17.60 -25.54 38.25
C GLU A 30 -16.70 -24.46 37.66
N THR A 31 -15.81 -23.88 38.47
CA THR A 31 -14.80 -22.92 38.00
C THR A 31 -13.87 -23.57 36.97
N CYS A 32 -13.38 -24.78 37.23
CA CYS A 32 -12.52 -25.50 36.29
C CYS A 32 -13.23 -25.80 34.96
N ARG A 33 -14.50 -26.26 35.00
CA ARG A 33 -15.30 -26.50 33.79
C ARG A 33 -15.53 -25.22 33.00
N HIS A 34 -15.87 -24.13 33.67
CA HIS A 34 -16.05 -22.84 33.02
C HIS A 34 -14.76 -22.38 32.34
N TYR A 35 -13.62 -22.51 33.02
CA TYR A 35 -12.32 -22.15 32.46
C TYR A 35 -11.94 -23.02 31.25
N LEU A 36 -12.22 -24.33 31.30
CA LEU A 36 -12.04 -25.21 30.14
C LEU A 36 -12.85 -24.74 28.93
N HIS A 37 -14.13 -24.41 29.12
CA HIS A 37 -14.95 -23.90 28.02
C HIS A 37 -14.46 -22.55 27.49
N LEU A 38 -13.96 -21.67 28.35
CA LEU A 38 -13.38 -20.40 27.92
C LEU A 38 -12.15 -20.63 27.05
N LEU A 39 -11.24 -21.51 27.46
CA LEU A 39 -10.06 -21.87 26.69
C LEU A 39 -10.42 -22.57 25.37
N GLU A 40 -11.40 -23.47 25.37
CA GLU A 40 -11.88 -24.12 24.15
C GLU A 40 -12.38 -23.09 23.14
N ASN A 41 -13.17 -22.11 23.59
CA ASN A 41 -13.67 -21.03 22.75
C ASN A 41 -12.54 -20.12 22.23
N GLU A 42 -11.59 -19.76 23.10
CA GLU A 42 -10.46 -18.91 22.71
C GLU A 42 -9.57 -19.61 21.67
N VAL A 43 -9.31 -20.91 21.83
CA VAL A 43 -8.57 -21.70 20.83
C VAL A 43 -9.32 -21.77 19.50
N GLN A 44 -10.65 -21.90 19.52
CA GLN A 44 -11.46 -21.89 18.30
C GLN A 44 -11.38 -20.53 17.59
N GLU A 45 -11.50 -19.42 18.33
CA GLU A 45 -11.43 -18.06 17.79
C GLU A 45 -10.03 -17.76 17.20
N LEU A 46 -8.95 -18.12 17.91
CA LEU A 46 -7.59 -17.95 17.41
C LEU A 46 -7.35 -18.77 16.13
N ASN A 47 -7.91 -19.99 16.04
CA ASN A 47 -7.83 -20.79 14.83
C ASN A 47 -8.56 -20.14 13.65
N LEU A 48 -9.72 -19.52 13.89
CA LEU A 48 -10.46 -18.78 12.87
C LEU A 48 -9.63 -17.58 12.39
N GLN A 49 -9.14 -16.75 13.32
CA GLN A 49 -8.30 -15.59 13.00
C GLN A 49 -7.04 -15.98 12.23
N LEU A 50 -6.39 -17.09 12.61
CA LEU A 50 -5.21 -17.59 11.91
C LEU A 50 -5.52 -18.00 10.46
N ARG A 51 -6.68 -18.64 10.21
CA ARG A 51 -7.11 -19.01 8.85
C ARG A 51 -7.36 -17.76 8.01
N THR A 52 -8.13 -16.81 8.54
CA THR A 52 -8.40 -15.53 7.86
C THR A 52 -7.11 -14.75 7.59
N ALA A 53 -6.18 -14.69 8.56
CA ALA A 53 -4.90 -14.03 8.37
C ALA A 53 -4.07 -14.71 7.26
N ARG A 54 -4.06 -16.05 7.19
CA ARG A 54 -3.36 -16.79 6.12
C ARG A 54 -3.97 -16.51 4.74
N GLU A 55 -5.30 -16.50 4.64
CA GLU A 55 -6.00 -16.17 3.40
C GLU A 55 -5.70 -14.74 2.94
N ASN A 56 -5.72 -13.78 3.87
CA ASN A 56 -5.40 -12.38 3.59
C ASN A 56 -3.94 -12.22 3.12
N ILE A 57 -2.98 -12.86 3.79
CA ILE A 57 -1.57 -12.83 3.40
C ILE A 57 -1.40 -13.42 2.00
N PHE A 58 -2.03 -14.55 1.72
CA PHE A 58 -1.98 -15.17 0.40
C PHE A 58 -2.55 -14.23 -0.68
N GLY A 59 -3.70 -13.61 -0.42
CA GLY A 59 -4.30 -12.62 -1.32
C GLY A 59 -3.38 -11.42 -1.57
N LEU A 60 -2.75 -10.88 -0.52
CA LEU A 60 -1.79 -9.79 -0.64
C LEU A 60 -0.55 -10.16 -1.46
N VAL A 61 -0.03 -11.37 -1.27
CA VAL A 61 1.11 -11.88 -2.07
C VAL A 61 0.71 -11.98 -3.54
N GLN A 62 -0.46 -12.52 -3.85
CA GLN A 62 -0.95 -12.61 -5.23
C GLN A 62 -1.14 -11.23 -5.88
N MET A 63 -1.74 -10.29 -5.15
CA MET A 63 -1.90 -8.91 -5.62
C MET A 63 -0.54 -8.25 -5.87
N TYR A 64 0.44 -8.48 -4.99
CA TYR A 64 1.78 -7.96 -5.16
C TYR A 64 2.49 -8.53 -6.39
N THR A 65 2.38 -9.85 -6.63
CA THR A 65 2.97 -10.47 -7.82
C THR A 65 2.37 -9.90 -9.11
N ASP A 66 1.05 -9.72 -9.14
CA ASP A 66 0.35 -9.17 -10.30
C ASP A 66 0.73 -7.70 -10.54
N ALA A 67 0.77 -6.88 -9.48
CA ALA A 67 1.19 -5.49 -9.56
C ALA A 67 2.65 -5.35 -10.00
N SER A 68 3.55 -6.23 -9.52
CA SER A 68 4.94 -6.25 -9.95
C SER A 68 5.07 -6.57 -11.44
N ALA A 69 4.34 -7.57 -11.94
CA ALA A 69 4.33 -7.91 -13.36
C ALA A 69 3.82 -6.75 -14.24
N GLN A 70 2.74 -6.09 -13.83
CA GLN A 70 2.20 -4.92 -14.54
C GLN A 70 3.20 -3.76 -14.56
N ARG A 71 3.88 -3.48 -13.43
CA ARG A 71 4.92 -2.45 -13.35
C ARG A 71 6.07 -2.76 -14.31
N ASP A 72 6.53 -4.00 -14.35
CA ASP A 72 7.68 -4.38 -15.18
C ASP A 72 7.34 -4.27 -16.68
N GLU A 73 6.13 -4.65 -17.07
CA GLU A 73 5.63 -4.47 -18.44
C GLU A 73 5.47 -2.98 -18.79
N ALA A 74 4.94 -2.15 -17.89
CA ALA A 74 4.85 -0.71 -18.10
C ALA A 74 6.25 -0.07 -18.26
N MET A 75 7.22 -0.48 -17.45
CA MET A 75 8.61 0.00 -17.56
C MET A 75 9.25 -0.41 -18.88
N LYS A 76 9.02 -1.65 -19.35
CA LYS A 76 9.50 -2.12 -20.65
C LYS A 76 8.93 -1.25 -21.78
N ASN A 77 7.61 -1.04 -21.78
CA ASN A 77 6.94 -0.18 -22.77
C ASN A 77 7.47 1.26 -22.76
N LEU A 78 7.70 1.82 -21.57
CA LEU A 78 8.25 3.18 -21.45
C LEU A 78 9.67 3.28 -22.03
N ARG A 79 10.51 2.28 -21.79
CA ARG A 79 11.88 2.22 -22.34
C ARG A 79 11.85 2.13 -23.86
N GLU A 80 11.00 1.27 -24.40
CA GLU A 80 10.85 1.11 -25.86
C GLU A 80 10.39 2.41 -26.51
N ARG A 81 9.32 3.03 -26.00
CA ARG A 81 8.81 4.31 -26.51
C ARG A 81 9.84 5.43 -26.41
N SER A 82 10.63 5.44 -25.34
CA SER A 82 11.71 6.41 -25.16
C SER A 82 12.83 6.22 -26.21
N GLY A 83 13.19 4.97 -26.53
CA GLY A 83 14.13 4.65 -27.60
C GLY A 83 13.62 5.03 -28.99
N GLN A 84 12.34 4.75 -29.27
CA GLN A 84 11.68 5.17 -30.51
C GLN A 84 11.67 6.70 -30.64
N LEU A 85 11.32 7.42 -29.57
CA LEU A 85 11.32 8.88 -29.55
C LEU A 85 12.71 9.46 -29.82
N ALA A 86 13.76 8.89 -29.23
CA ALA A 86 15.14 9.32 -29.48
C ALA A 86 15.53 9.13 -30.96
N THR A 87 15.12 8.00 -31.56
CA THR A 87 15.34 7.72 -32.98
C THR A 87 14.63 8.73 -33.87
N VAL A 88 13.36 9.01 -33.61
CA VAL A 88 12.57 10.00 -34.37
C VAL A 88 13.18 11.40 -34.23
N ARG A 89 13.63 11.79 -33.03
CA ARG A 89 14.31 13.08 -32.83
C ARG A 89 15.58 13.20 -33.67
N LYS A 90 16.38 12.13 -33.76
CA LYS A 90 17.56 12.12 -34.62
C LYS A 90 17.18 12.29 -36.09
N GLN A 91 16.18 11.53 -36.57
CA GLN A 91 15.71 11.63 -37.95
C GLN A 91 15.20 13.03 -38.29
N LEU A 92 14.47 13.69 -37.38
CA LEU A 92 14.02 15.06 -37.56
C LEU A 92 15.18 16.05 -37.66
N TYR A 93 16.22 15.87 -36.85
CA TYR A 93 17.42 16.70 -36.90
C TYR A 93 18.17 16.53 -38.23
N ASP A 94 18.38 15.30 -38.66
CA ASP A 94 19.04 14.99 -39.94
C ASP A 94 18.24 15.56 -41.12
N LEU A 95 16.90 15.49 -41.06
CA LEU A 95 16.00 16.05 -42.07
C LEU A 95 16.01 17.59 -42.07
N ASP A 96 16.09 18.24 -40.91
CA ASP A 96 16.22 19.71 -40.83
C ASP A 96 17.54 20.18 -41.47
N ILE A 97 18.64 19.45 -41.23
CA ILE A 97 19.94 19.75 -41.86
C ILE A 97 19.84 19.63 -43.37
N SER A 98 19.28 18.54 -43.90
CA SER A 98 19.17 18.33 -45.34
C SER A 98 18.24 19.38 -45.99
N ALA A 99 17.11 19.70 -45.36
CA ALA A 99 16.21 20.74 -45.81
C ALA A 99 16.90 22.12 -45.90
N ARG A 100 17.72 22.48 -44.91
CA ARG A 100 18.51 23.71 -44.94
C ARG A 100 19.56 23.70 -46.04
N ALA A 101 20.23 22.57 -46.28
CA ALA A 101 21.21 22.44 -47.35
C ALA A 101 20.56 22.65 -48.73
N HIS A 102 19.46 21.94 -49.01
CA HIS A 102 18.71 22.09 -50.26
C HIS A 102 18.15 23.50 -50.45
N LYS A 103 17.72 24.16 -49.38
CA LYS A 103 17.29 25.56 -49.46
C LYS A 103 18.42 26.48 -49.92
N ARG A 104 19.63 26.31 -49.38
CA ARG A 104 20.81 27.09 -49.78
C ARG A 104 21.19 26.84 -51.23
N GLU A 105 21.18 25.58 -51.67
CA GLU A 105 21.46 25.23 -53.07
C GLU A 105 20.43 25.87 -54.00
N ALA A 106 19.14 25.81 -53.65
CA ALA A 106 18.09 26.45 -54.43
C ALA A 106 18.26 27.98 -54.49
N ASP A 107 18.63 28.63 -53.38
CA ASP A 107 18.93 30.06 -53.34
C ASP A 107 20.15 30.40 -54.23
N GLN A 108 21.20 29.59 -54.20
CA GLN A 108 22.39 29.77 -55.04
C GLN A 108 22.06 29.64 -56.52
N LEU A 109 21.32 28.60 -56.92
CA LEU A 109 20.90 28.39 -58.30
C LEU A 109 20.02 29.53 -58.81
N ARG A 110 19.10 30.04 -57.99
CA ARG A 110 18.30 31.24 -58.31
C ARG A 110 19.17 32.45 -58.59
N GLY A 111 20.20 32.69 -57.76
CA GLY A 111 21.14 33.79 -57.96
C GLY A 111 21.91 33.68 -59.28
N ILE A 112 22.41 32.48 -59.61
CA ILE A 112 23.10 32.22 -60.89
C ILE A 112 22.18 32.46 -62.08
N LEU A 113 20.94 31.95 -62.03
CA LEU A 113 19.96 32.13 -63.10
C LEU A 113 19.64 33.62 -63.32
N GLY A 114 19.42 34.37 -62.23
CA GLY A 114 19.19 35.83 -62.31
C GLY A 114 20.33 36.55 -63.01
N GLY A 115 21.58 36.24 -62.63
CA GLY A 115 22.77 36.82 -63.28
C GLY A 115 22.96 36.43 -64.75
N LEU A 116 22.40 35.29 -65.20
CA LEU A 116 22.41 34.90 -66.61
C LEU A 116 21.33 35.61 -67.43
N ILE A 117 20.16 35.87 -66.84
CA ILE A 117 19.05 36.60 -67.47
C ILE A 117 19.41 38.09 -67.65
N ASP A 118 20.12 38.68 -66.69
CA ASP A 118 20.53 40.09 -66.72
C ASP A 118 21.71 40.40 -67.64
N ARG A 119 22.33 39.38 -68.29
CA ARG A 119 23.36 39.63 -69.31
C ARG A 119 22.71 40.22 -70.56
N PRO A 120 23.04 41.46 -70.98
CA PRO A 120 22.49 42.03 -72.19
C PRO A 120 22.95 41.19 -73.38
N LYS A 121 21.99 40.79 -74.24
CA LYS A 121 22.27 40.14 -75.52
C LYS A 121 23.18 41.06 -76.32
N THR A 122 24.45 40.71 -76.43
CA THR A 122 25.36 41.39 -77.37
C THR A 122 24.92 40.96 -78.76
N ILE A 123 24.09 41.79 -79.39
CA ILE A 123 23.76 41.66 -80.81
C ILE A 123 24.98 42.20 -81.56
N VAL A 124 25.72 41.29 -82.18
CA VAL A 124 26.76 41.61 -83.18
C VAL A 124 26.09 41.71 -84.55
#